data_AF-A0A068RWQ6-F1
#
_entry.id   AF-A0A068RWQ6-F1
#
_cell.length_a   1.000
_cell.length_b   1.000
_cell.length_c   1.000
_cell.angle_alpha   90.00
_cell.angle_beta   90.00
_cell.angle_gamma   90.00
#
_symmetry.space_group_name_H-M   'P 1'
#
loop_
_entity.id
_entity.type
_entity.pdbx_description
1 polymer ?
#
loop_
_entity_poly.entity_id
_entity_poly.type
_entity_poly.pdbx_seq_one_letter_code
_entity_poly.pdbx_strand_id
1 'polypeptide(L)'
;MMIKLSQDEAEIYDRQIRLWGVDAQQRIQNASVLVAGVRALSNELCKNLALAGIGSITLLDDKVVGDDDLGVQFFLEEGSRGKNRQ
;
A
#
# COMPACT_ATOMS: atom_id res chain seq x y z
N MET A 1 -7.48 22.12 -3.25
CA MET A 1 -6.40 22.73 -2.44
C MET A 1 -5.19 21.84 -2.60
N MET A 2 -4.03 22.35 -3.04
CA MET A 2 -2.80 21.56 -3.01
C MET A 2 -2.44 21.35 -1.54
N ILE A 3 -2.51 20.10 -1.09
CA ILE A 3 -1.93 19.70 0.20
C ILE A 3 -0.42 20.01 0.07
N LYS A 4 0.18 20.63 1.08
CA LYS A 4 1.64 20.77 1.16
C LYS A 4 2.14 19.61 2.01
N LEU A 5 3.23 18.96 1.61
CA LEU A 5 3.91 17.99 2.47
C LEU A 5 4.21 18.62 3.83
N SER A 6 3.87 17.91 4.89
CA SER A 6 4.35 18.20 6.24
C SER A 6 5.87 18.02 6.32
N GLN A 7 6.48 18.55 7.38
CA GLN A 7 7.93 18.40 7.60
C GLN A 7 8.32 16.93 7.76
N ASP A 8 7.54 16.16 8.51
CA ASP A 8 7.77 14.72 8.72
C ASP A 8 7.68 13.93 7.40
N GLU A 9 6.68 14.22 6.56
CA GLU A 9 6.55 13.59 5.24
C GLU A 9 7.71 13.97 4.31
N ALA A 10 8.19 15.22 4.37
CA ALA A 10 9.34 15.65 3.59
C ALA A 10 10.62 14.91 4.01
N GLU A 11 10.78 14.60 5.30
CA GLU A 11 11.89 13.79 5.81
C GLU A 11 11.78 12.32 5.39
N ILE A 12 10.59 11.72 5.53
CA ILE A 12 10.34 10.32 5.13
C ILE A 12 10.57 10.13 3.62
N TYR A 13 10.09 11.06 2.80
CA TYR A 13 10.10 10.96 1.35
C TYR A 13 11.26 11.70 0.68
N ASP A 14 12.26 12.20 1.42
CA ASP A 14 13.37 13.01 0.87
C ASP A 14 14.06 12.32 -0.33
N ARG A 15 14.40 11.04 -0.19
CA ARG A 15 15.11 10.29 -1.24
C ARG A 15 14.30 10.13 -2.52
N GLN A 16 13.00 9.87 -2.41
CA GLN A 16 12.13 9.69 -3.56
C GLN A 16 11.76 11.04 -4.19
N ILE A 17 11.59 12.10 -3.39
CA ILE A 17 11.42 13.47 -3.88
C ILE A 17 12.63 13.91 -4.71
N ARG A 18 13.86 13.56 -4.32
CA ARG A 18 15.06 13.84 -5.12
C ARG A 18 15.07 13.15 -6.49
N LEU A 19 14.36 12.01 -6.62
CA LEU A 19 14.29 11.24 -7.86
C LEU A 19 13.23 11.80 -8.82
N TRP A 20 12.00 12.00 -8.36
CA TRP A 20 10.86 12.36 -9.22
C TRP A 20 10.26 13.75 -8.97
N GLY A 21 10.75 14.48 -7.98
CA GLY A 21 10.31 15.84 -7.64
C GLY A 21 9.10 15.92 -6.71
N VAL A 22 8.92 17.10 -6.10
CA VAL A 22 7.84 17.36 -5.12
C VAL A 22 6.46 17.23 -5.76
N ASP A 23 6.28 17.73 -6.99
CA ASP A 23 4.98 17.67 -7.67
C ASP A 23 4.53 16.23 -7.95
N ALA A 24 5.48 15.34 -8.30
CA ALA A 24 5.19 13.93 -8.48
C ALA A 24 4.80 13.27 -7.16
N GLN A 25 5.54 13.56 -6.08
CA GLN A 25 5.20 13.07 -4.74
C GLN A 25 3.79 13.50 -4.31
N GLN A 26 3.44 14.76 -4.56
CA GLN A 26 2.13 15.29 -4.23
C GLN A 26 1.01 14.60 -5.02
N ARG A 27 1.26 14.24 -6.28
CA ARG A 27 0.30 13.45 -7.08
C ARG A 27 0.12 12.04 -6.54
N ILE A 28 1.20 11.39 -6.09
CA ILE A 28 1.14 10.07 -5.46
C ILE A 28 0.30 10.13 -4.17
N GLN A 29 0.55 11.11 -3.29
CA GLN A 29 -0.21 11.30 -2.05
C GLN A 29 -1.70 11.63 -2.27
N ASN A 30 -2.07 12.16 -3.43
CA ASN A 30 -3.48 12.45 -3.77
C ASN A 30 -4.15 11.32 -4.57
N ALA A 31 -3.43 10.26 -4.91
CA ALA A 31 -3.97 9.16 -5.70
C ALA A 31 -4.65 8.10 -4.82
N SER A 32 -5.68 7.48 -5.38
CA SER A 32 -6.42 6.37 -4.80
C SER A 32 -6.37 5.16 -5.72
N VAL A 33 -6.02 4.00 -5.17
CA VAL A 33 -5.81 2.77 -5.93
C VAL A 33 -6.72 1.66 -5.40
N LEU A 34 -7.48 1.02 -6.28
CA LEU A 34 -8.20 -0.23 -5.99
C LEU A 34 -7.33 -1.42 -6.43
N VAL A 35 -7.12 -2.37 -5.53
CA VAL A 35 -6.47 -3.65 -5.82
C VAL A 35 -7.51 -4.75 -5.65
N ALA A 36 -7.88 -5.39 -6.78
CA ALA A 36 -8.85 -6.47 -6.80
C ALA A 36 -8.12 -7.82 -6.89
N GLY A 37 -8.38 -8.70 -5.92
CA GLY A 37 -7.71 -9.99 -5.73
C GLY A 37 -6.44 -9.85 -4.90
N VAL A 38 -6.49 -10.36 -3.66
CA VAL A 38 -5.39 -10.33 -2.70
C VAL A 38 -4.68 -11.67 -2.60
N ARG A 39 -3.44 -11.67 -3.10
CA ARG A 39 -2.49 -12.78 -3.11
C ARG A 39 -1.07 -12.27 -2.80
N ALA A 40 -0.08 -13.15 -2.88
CA ALA A 40 1.34 -12.81 -2.69
C ALA A 40 1.81 -11.60 -3.53
N LEU A 41 1.39 -11.52 -4.80
CA LEU A 41 1.81 -10.43 -5.69
C LEU A 41 1.21 -9.08 -5.28
N SER A 42 -0.09 -9.05 -5.00
CA SER A 42 -0.76 -7.82 -4.59
C SER A 42 -0.23 -7.34 -3.23
N ASN A 43 0.16 -8.26 -2.35
CA ASN A 43 0.79 -7.95 -1.07
C ASN A 43 2.09 -7.13 -1.26
N GLU A 44 2.96 -7.55 -2.17
CA GLU A 44 4.18 -6.82 -2.54
C GLU A 44 3.87 -5.47 -3.21
N LEU A 45 2.85 -5.43 -4.07
CA LEU A 45 2.39 -4.20 -4.70
C LEU A 45 1.87 -3.20 -3.66
N CYS A 46 1.04 -3.63 -2.71
CA CYS A 46 0.49 -2.80 -1.65
C CYS A 46 1.58 -2.22 -0.76
N LYS A 47 2.60 -3.01 -0.41
CA LYS A 47 3.78 -2.52 0.31
C LYS A 47 4.50 -1.42 -0.47
N ASN A 48 4.75 -1.63 -1.77
CA ASN A 48 5.44 -0.62 -2.57
C ASN A 48 4.60 0.66 -2.72
N LEU A 49 3.28 0.55 -2.86
CA LEU A 49 2.38 1.70 -2.90
C LEU A 49 2.36 2.46 -1.56
N ALA A 50 2.30 1.74 -0.44
CA ALA A 50 2.35 2.32 0.89
C ALA A 50 3.69 3.02 1.15
N LEU A 51 4.80 2.39 0.80
CA LEU A 51 6.15 2.97 0.92
C LEU A 51 6.35 4.19 0.00
N ALA A 52 5.70 4.21 -1.17
CA ALA A 52 5.71 5.38 -2.05
C ALA A 52 4.89 6.55 -1.50
N GLY A 53 4.05 6.34 -0.48
CA GLY A 53 3.19 7.36 0.11
C GLY A 53 1.93 7.62 -0.69
N ILE A 54 1.30 6.57 -1.25
CA ILE A 54 -0.01 6.69 -1.91
C ILE A 54 -1.07 7.20 -0.92
N GLY A 55 -2.03 8.00 -1.40
CA GLY A 55 -3.08 8.56 -0.55
C GLY A 55 -4.03 7.51 0.02
N SER A 56 -4.50 6.58 -0.81
CA SER A 56 -5.31 5.46 -0.34
C SER A 56 -5.16 4.20 -1.19
N ILE A 57 -5.25 3.06 -0.51
CA ILE A 57 -5.33 1.74 -1.13
C ILE A 57 -6.63 1.09 -0.65
N THR A 58 -7.50 0.71 -1.58
CA THR A 58 -8.69 -0.09 -1.31
C THR A 58 -8.43 -1.51 -1.79
N LEU A 59 -8.67 -2.48 -0.92
CA LEU A 59 -8.45 -3.89 -1.22
C LEU A 59 -9.80 -4.58 -1.36
N LEU A 60 -9.96 -5.37 -2.42
CA LEU A 60 -11.19 -6.10 -2.73
C LEU A 60 -10.84 -7.56 -2.96
N ASP A 61 -11.32 -8.43 -2.07
CA ASP A 61 -11.20 -9.88 -2.22
C ASP A 61 -12.47 -10.58 -1.69
N ASP A 62 -12.88 -11.65 -2.38
CA ASP A 62 -14.02 -12.49 -2.03
C ASP A 62 -13.58 -13.84 -1.43
N LYS A 63 -12.28 -14.08 -1.29
CA LYS A 63 -11.69 -15.32 -0.77
C LYS A 63 -11.30 -15.21 0.69
N VAL A 64 -11.27 -16.39 1.34
CA VAL A 64 -10.81 -16.54 2.72
C VAL A 64 -9.33 -16.89 2.78
N VAL A 65 -8.69 -16.56 3.90
CA VAL A 65 -7.30 -16.90 4.18
C VAL A 65 -7.16 -18.41 4.35
N GLY A 66 -6.37 -19.04 3.48
CA GLY A 66 -5.93 -20.42 3.59
C GLY A 66 -4.46 -20.53 4.03
N ASP A 67 -3.98 -21.76 4.21
CA ASP A 67 -2.60 -22.00 4.65
C ASP A 67 -1.55 -21.51 3.65
N ASP A 68 -1.84 -21.63 2.34
CA ASP A 68 -0.97 -21.12 1.28
C ASP A 68 -0.79 -19.60 1.37
N ASP A 69 -1.79 -18.85 1.88
CA ASP A 69 -1.71 -17.40 2.01
C ASP A 69 -0.82 -17.00 3.20
N LEU A 70 -0.89 -17.74 4.31
CA LEU A 70 -0.08 -17.46 5.51
C LEU A 70 1.43 -17.60 5.24
N GLY A 71 1.82 -18.49 4.33
CA GLY A 71 3.22 -18.68 3.96
C GLY A 71 3.79 -17.58 3.05
N VAL A 72 2.94 -16.75 2.43
CA VAL A 72 3.36 -15.83 1.35
C VAL A 72 2.85 -14.39 1.51
N GLN A 73 1.95 -14.13 2.45
CA GLN A 73 1.38 -12.80 2.70
C GLN A 73 1.76 -12.29 4.10
N PHE A 74 2.75 -11.39 4.18
CA PHE A 74 3.26 -10.88 5.46
C PHE A 74 2.30 -9.92 6.20
N PHE A 75 1.18 -9.51 5.60
CA PHE A 75 0.11 -8.79 6.31
C PHE A 75 -0.86 -9.72 7.06
N LEU A 76 -0.75 -11.04 6.87
CA LEU A 76 -1.61 -12.01 7.53
C LEU A 76 -0.89 -12.64 8.73
N GLU A 77 -1.65 -12.91 9.77
CA GLU A 77 -1.19 -13.65 10.96
C GLU A 77 -1.96 -14.98 11.04
N GLU A 78 -1.49 -15.92 11.87
CA GLU A 78 -2.19 -17.21 12.04
C GLU A 78 -3.67 -17.03 12.46
N GLY A 79 -3.97 -15.99 13.23
CA GLY A 79 -5.31 -15.61 13.64
C GLY A 79 -6.21 -15.08 12.52
N SER A 80 -5.67 -14.89 11.31
CA SER A 80 -6.42 -14.50 10.11
C SER A 80 -7.00 -15.70 9.36
N ARG A 81 -6.59 -16.93 9.69
CA ARG A 81 -7.08 -18.16 9.04
C ARG A 81 -8.61 -18.21 9.05
N GLY A 82 -9.20 -18.46 7.87
CA GLY A 82 -10.65 -18.55 7.70
C GLY A 82 -11.41 -17.22 7.69
N LYS A 83 -10.75 -16.08 7.94
CA LYS A 83 -11.33 -14.74 7.72
C LYS A 83 -11.22 -14.35 6.25
N ASN A 84 -11.93 -13.29 5.84
CA ASN A 84 -11.70 -12.68 4.53
C ASN A 84 -10.22 -12.24 4.45
N ARG A 85 -9.61 -12.40 3.27
CA ARG A 85 -8.26 -11.89 2.99
C ARG A 85 -8.17 -10.36 3.10
N GLN A 86 -9.30 -9.65 3.10
CA GLN A 86 -9.47 -8.20 3.26
C GLN A 86 -10.76 -7.81 3.97
#